data_AF-Q2H475-F1
#
_entry.id   AF-Q2H475-F1
#
_cell.length_a   1.000
_cell.length_b   1.000
_cell.length_c   1.000
_cell.angle_alpha   90.00
_cell.angle_beta   90.00
_cell.angle_gamma   90.00
#
_symmetry.space_group_name_H-M   'P 1'
#
loop_
_entity.id
_entity.type
_entity.pdbx_description
1 polymer ?
#
loop_
_entity_poly.entity_id
_entity_poly.type
_entity_poly.pdbx_seq_one_letter_code
_entity_poly.pdbx_strand_id
1 'polypeptide(L)'
;MGSNTSKPSNPAPHVWRGSSQAGVSQSLVESLETSNETDVSRLQALELHIQERVAAELKRLRAQESETLREAQQKLSAGPATDQQGSEHQQQQLAGPSRQEVSKAIGDLRAKLEERKKVRQVPETLEKARDEVVRCLRENDRRPLDCWREVEAFKEEVRRLEKGWVDKVIS
;
A
#
# COMPACT_ATOMS: atom_id res chain seq x y z
N MET A 1 -35.51 -16.14 -48.89
CA MET A 1 -34.96 -15.68 -47.59
C MET A 1 -35.33 -14.21 -47.45
N GLY A 2 -36.23 -13.71 -46.61
CA GLY A 2 -37.12 -14.25 -45.60
C GLY A 2 -37.84 -13.01 -45.04
N SER A 3 -39.10 -12.83 -45.43
CA SER A 3 -39.97 -11.72 -45.04
C SER A 3 -40.73 -12.10 -43.78
N ASN A 4 -40.36 -11.53 -42.63
CA ASN A 4 -41.20 -11.58 -41.42
C ASN A 4 -41.60 -10.16 -41.02
N THR A 5 -42.87 -9.87 -41.29
CA THR A 5 -43.63 -8.70 -40.89
C THR A 5 -44.14 -8.91 -39.45
N SER A 6 -43.91 -7.90 -38.59
CA SER A 6 -44.35 -7.86 -37.19
C SER A 6 -45.87 -7.64 -37.13
N LYS A 7 -46.63 -8.61 -36.62
CA LYS A 7 -48.04 -8.43 -36.26
C LYS A 7 -48.16 -7.54 -35.01
N PRO A 8 -49.03 -6.51 -34.97
CA PRO A 8 -49.49 -5.94 -33.71
C PRO A 8 -50.72 -6.72 -33.24
N SER A 9 -50.56 -7.69 -32.33
CA SER A 9 -51.69 -8.26 -31.60
C SER A 9 -51.89 -7.47 -30.30
N ASN A 10 -52.87 -6.59 -30.34
CA ASN A 10 -53.41 -5.84 -29.21
C ASN A 10 -53.87 -6.79 -28.08
N PRO A 11 -53.49 -6.55 -26.81
CA PRO A 11 -54.39 -6.80 -25.69
C PRO A 11 -54.79 -5.47 -25.08
N ALA A 12 -56.10 -5.23 -24.96
CA ALA A 12 -56.65 -4.09 -24.21
C ALA A 12 -55.96 -3.96 -22.83
N PRO A 13 -55.82 -2.74 -22.28
CA PRO A 13 -55.24 -2.56 -20.95
C PRO A 13 -56.05 -3.36 -19.92
N HIS A 14 -55.37 -4.16 -19.09
CA HIS A 14 -56.00 -4.81 -17.95
C HIS A 14 -56.52 -3.75 -16.97
N VAL A 15 -57.81 -3.40 -17.08
CA VAL A 15 -58.48 -2.52 -16.12
C VAL A 15 -58.95 -3.39 -14.96
N TRP A 16 -58.23 -3.30 -13.84
CA TRP A 16 -58.66 -3.89 -12.57
C TRP A 16 -59.90 -3.14 -12.08
N ARG A 17 -61.08 -3.76 -12.14
CA ARG A 17 -62.23 -3.30 -11.36
C ARG A 17 -62.09 -3.84 -9.94
N GLY A 18 -61.89 -2.95 -8.97
CA GLY A 18 -61.88 -3.29 -7.55
C GLY A 18 -63.18 -4.01 -7.18
N SER A 19 -63.05 -5.22 -6.63
CA SER A 19 -64.16 -6.02 -6.15
C SER A 19 -64.76 -5.44 -4.87
N SER A 20 -66.04 -5.06 -4.92
CA SER A 20 -67.01 -4.93 -3.83
C SER A 20 -66.69 -3.98 -2.65
N GLN A 21 -67.76 -3.46 -2.02
CA GLN A 21 -67.68 -2.64 -0.81
C GLN A 21 -66.79 -3.32 0.23
N ALA A 22 -65.79 -2.60 0.74
CA ALA A 22 -64.89 -3.05 1.79
C ALA A 22 -65.66 -3.24 3.10
N GLY A 23 -66.35 -4.36 3.25
CA GLY A 23 -66.84 -4.83 4.53
C GLY A 23 -65.63 -5.26 5.36
N VAL A 24 -65.29 -4.48 6.38
CA VAL A 24 -64.26 -4.85 7.35
C VAL A 24 -64.73 -6.13 8.06
N SER A 25 -63.92 -7.18 8.08
CA SER A 25 -64.30 -8.45 8.71
C SER A 25 -64.47 -8.26 10.22
N GLN A 26 -65.49 -8.87 10.82
CA GLN A 26 -65.73 -8.82 12.27
C GLN A 26 -64.51 -9.30 13.07
N SER A 27 -63.74 -10.27 12.53
CA SER A 27 -62.48 -10.72 13.09
C SER A 27 -61.38 -9.64 13.14
N LEU A 28 -61.39 -8.70 12.19
CA LEU A 28 -60.44 -7.59 12.17
C LEU A 28 -60.88 -6.52 13.18
N VAL A 29 -62.19 -6.29 13.31
CA VAL A 29 -62.75 -5.38 14.32
C VAL A 29 -62.45 -5.91 15.73
N GLU A 30 -62.66 -7.20 15.97
CA GLU A 30 -62.36 -7.84 17.25
C GLU A 30 -60.83 -7.86 17.53
N SER A 31 -59.99 -8.02 16.51
CA SER A 31 -58.53 -7.86 16.65
C SER A 31 -58.13 -6.41 16.95
N LEU A 32 -58.82 -5.42 16.38
CA LEU A 32 -58.57 -3.99 16.64
C LEU A 32 -59.06 -3.59 18.04
N GLU A 33 -60.19 -4.13 18.49
CA GLU A 33 -60.74 -3.89 19.84
C GLU A 33 -59.93 -4.60 20.94
N THR A 34 -59.32 -5.75 20.64
CA THR A 34 -58.46 -6.48 21.58
C THR A 34 -57.00 -6.04 21.53
N SER A 35 -56.54 -5.41 20.44
CA SER A 35 -55.17 -4.89 20.36
C SER A 35 -55.03 -3.59 21.16
N ASN A 36 -54.19 -3.62 22.19
CA ASN A 36 -53.70 -2.41 22.87
C ASN A 36 -52.46 -1.82 22.17
N GLU A 37 -52.11 -2.37 21.00
CA GLU A 37 -50.96 -1.98 20.21
C GLU A 37 -51.26 -0.67 19.46
N THR A 38 -51.00 0.46 20.12
CA THR A 38 -50.97 1.77 19.45
C THR A 38 -49.95 1.79 18.31
N ASP A 39 -50.12 2.69 17.34
CA ASP A 39 -49.19 2.88 16.22
C ASP A 39 -47.72 3.02 16.67
N VAL A 40 -47.49 3.59 17.86
CA VAL A 40 -46.16 3.70 18.49
C VAL A 40 -45.54 2.32 18.78
N SER A 41 -46.31 1.40 19.37
CA SER A 41 -45.85 0.04 19.68
C SER A 41 -45.52 -0.73 18.39
N ARG A 42 -46.35 -0.55 17.35
CA ARG A 42 -46.12 -1.17 16.04
C ARG A 42 -44.84 -0.64 15.37
N LEU A 43 -44.60 0.66 15.44
CA LEU A 43 -43.37 1.26 14.90
C LEU A 43 -42.13 0.77 15.68
N GLN A 44 -42.21 0.64 17.00
CA GLN A 44 -41.11 0.12 17.82
C GLN A 44 -40.83 -1.37 17.52
N ALA A 45 -41.86 -2.19 17.35
CA ALA A 45 -41.70 -3.59 16.98
C ALA A 45 -41.04 -3.75 15.59
N LEU A 46 -41.44 -2.92 14.63
CA LEU A 46 -40.82 -2.89 13.31
C LEU A 46 -39.36 -2.42 13.36
N GLU A 47 -39.08 -1.37 14.13
CA GLU A 47 -37.72 -0.85 14.31
C GLU A 47 -36.79 -1.89 14.94
N LEU A 48 -37.24 -2.61 15.98
CA LEU A 48 -36.48 -3.70 16.57
C LEU A 48 -36.19 -4.82 15.56
N HIS A 49 -37.19 -5.23 14.79
CA HIS A 49 -37.01 -6.24 13.75
C HIS A 49 -36.02 -5.78 12.66
N ILE A 50 -36.05 -4.50 12.28
CA ILE A 50 -35.07 -3.91 11.35
C ILE A 50 -33.67 -3.96 11.97
N GLN A 51 -33.51 -3.55 13.24
CA GLN A 51 -32.24 -3.58 13.95
C GLN A 51 -31.67 -5.00 14.05
N GLU A 52 -32.51 -5.99 14.35
CA GLU A 52 -32.12 -7.40 14.39
C GLU A 52 -31.60 -7.87 13.03
N ARG A 53 -32.31 -7.55 11.95
CA ARG A 53 -31.91 -7.92 10.59
C ARG A 53 -30.61 -7.24 10.18
N VAL A 54 -30.47 -5.95 10.46
CA VAL A 54 -29.23 -5.20 10.18
C VAL A 54 -28.07 -5.77 10.99
N ALA A 55 -28.28 -6.08 12.28
CA ALA A 55 -27.26 -6.68 13.12
C ALA A 55 -26.85 -8.08 12.63
N ALA A 56 -27.80 -8.89 12.15
CA ALA A 56 -27.53 -10.20 11.57
C ALA A 56 -26.69 -10.08 10.28
N GLU A 57 -27.05 -9.17 9.37
CA GLU A 57 -26.29 -8.94 8.14
C GLU A 57 -24.89 -8.37 8.42
N LEU A 58 -24.75 -7.43 9.37
CA LEU A 58 -23.44 -6.92 9.76
C LEU A 58 -22.55 -8.00 10.38
N LYS A 59 -23.11 -8.92 11.17
CA LYS A 59 -22.35 -10.07 11.70
C LYS A 59 -21.89 -10.99 10.57
N ARG A 60 -22.76 -11.25 9.59
CA ARG A 60 -22.44 -12.05 8.40
C ARG A 60 -21.30 -11.43 7.58
N LEU A 61 -21.38 -10.12 7.30
CA LEU A 61 -20.33 -9.41 6.55
C LEU A 61 -18.99 -9.43 7.29
N ARG A 62 -18.98 -9.17 8.61
CA ARG A 62 -17.75 -9.24 9.41
C ARG A 62 -17.12 -10.64 9.40
N ALA A 63 -17.93 -11.71 9.43
CA ALA A 63 -17.42 -13.07 9.33
C ALA A 63 -16.73 -13.30 7.98
N GLN A 64 -17.38 -12.92 6.87
CA GLN A 64 -16.81 -13.00 5.52
C GLN A 64 -15.52 -12.17 5.37
N GLU A 65 -15.50 -10.94 5.88
CA GLU A 65 -14.29 -10.10 5.89
C GLU A 65 -13.17 -10.74 6.71
N SER A 66 -13.48 -11.32 7.86
CA SER A 66 -12.47 -11.99 8.69
C SER A 66 -11.89 -13.24 8.01
N GLU A 67 -12.71 -14.00 7.29
CA GLU A 67 -12.28 -15.16 6.51
C GLU A 67 -11.40 -14.74 5.34
N THR A 68 -11.82 -13.74 4.56
CA THR A 68 -11.02 -13.21 3.44
C THR A 68 -9.71 -12.59 3.90
N LEU A 69 -9.71 -11.86 5.02
CA LEU A 69 -8.48 -11.35 5.64
C LEU A 69 -7.58 -12.49 6.11
N ARG A 70 -8.14 -13.54 6.72
CA ARG A 70 -7.38 -14.71 7.16
C ARG A 70 -6.78 -15.46 5.97
N GLU A 71 -7.52 -15.63 4.88
CA GLU A 71 -7.02 -16.23 3.64
C GLU A 71 -5.92 -15.38 3.01
N ALA A 72 -6.10 -14.06 2.94
CA ALA A 72 -5.09 -13.14 2.44
C ALA A 72 -3.84 -13.17 3.32
N GLN A 73 -3.99 -13.17 4.64
CA GLN A 73 -2.89 -13.33 5.59
C GLN A 73 -2.20 -14.68 5.41
N GLN A 74 -2.94 -15.77 5.20
CA GLN A 74 -2.37 -17.08 4.91
C GLN A 74 -1.57 -17.05 3.61
N LYS A 75 -2.11 -16.50 2.51
CA LYS A 75 -1.39 -16.32 1.24
C LYS A 75 -0.14 -15.46 1.38
N LEU A 76 -0.19 -14.39 2.16
CA LEU A 76 0.96 -13.53 2.45
C LEU A 76 2.00 -14.25 3.32
N SER A 77 1.57 -15.05 4.29
CA SER A 77 2.43 -15.78 5.24
C SER A 77 3.04 -17.04 4.63
N ALA A 78 2.34 -17.72 3.72
CA ALA A 78 2.83 -18.87 2.96
C ALA A 78 3.97 -18.47 2.00
N GLY A 79 4.20 -17.17 1.80
CA GLY A 79 5.10 -16.66 0.77
C GLY A 79 4.61 -17.05 -0.64
N PRO A 80 5.27 -16.56 -1.71
CA PRO A 80 4.99 -17.03 -3.06
C PRO A 80 5.50 -18.47 -3.20
N ALA A 81 4.75 -19.43 -2.67
CA ALA A 81 4.84 -20.81 -3.07
C ALA A 81 4.24 -20.88 -4.48
N THR A 82 5.13 -20.79 -5.48
CA THR A 82 4.99 -21.33 -6.83
C THR A 82 3.56 -21.65 -7.31
N ASP A 83 3.01 -20.80 -8.17
CA ASP A 83 2.10 -21.25 -9.23
C ASP A 83 2.52 -20.61 -10.55
N GLN A 84 3.47 -21.27 -11.21
CA GLN A 84 3.45 -21.37 -12.65
C GLN A 84 2.27 -22.30 -13.01
N GLN A 85 1.14 -21.75 -13.45
CA GLN A 85 0.28 -22.26 -14.53
C GLN A 85 -1.14 -21.66 -14.47
N GLY A 86 -1.49 -20.87 -15.50
CA GLY A 86 -2.87 -20.76 -15.97
C GLY A 86 -3.68 -19.53 -15.55
N SER A 87 -3.39 -18.36 -16.14
CA SER A 87 -4.34 -17.58 -16.97
C SER A 87 -3.94 -16.09 -17.11
N GLU A 88 -3.46 -15.76 -18.31
CA GLU A 88 -3.96 -14.65 -19.14
C GLU A 88 -3.79 -13.19 -18.65
N HIS A 89 -2.58 -12.67 -18.88
CA HIS A 89 -2.30 -11.47 -19.69
C HIS A 89 -2.93 -10.09 -19.40
N GLN A 90 -3.72 -9.87 -18.35
CA GLN A 90 -4.31 -8.53 -18.14
C GLN A 90 -4.23 -7.95 -16.73
N GLN A 91 -3.58 -8.64 -15.79
CA GLN A 91 -3.45 -8.15 -14.41
C GLN A 91 -1.99 -7.87 -13.97
N GLN A 92 -1.05 -7.88 -14.92
CA GLN A 92 0.38 -7.67 -14.67
C GLN A 92 0.75 -6.21 -14.31
N GLN A 93 -0.19 -5.27 -14.35
CA GLN A 93 0.07 -3.85 -14.05
C GLN A 93 -0.33 -3.44 -12.62
N LEU A 94 -1.00 -4.31 -11.84
CA LEU A 94 -1.41 -4.00 -10.45
C LEU A 94 -0.73 -4.85 -9.38
N ALA A 95 -0.11 -5.97 -9.74
CA ALA A 95 0.75 -6.71 -8.81
C ALA A 95 2.14 -6.09 -8.84
N GLY A 96 2.38 -5.12 -7.95
CA GLY A 96 3.71 -4.56 -7.72
C GLY A 96 4.74 -5.67 -7.39
N PRO A 97 6.04 -5.37 -7.53
CA PRO A 97 7.10 -6.35 -7.26
C PRO A 97 6.91 -6.97 -5.88
N SER A 98 7.04 -8.29 -5.79
CA SER A 98 6.76 -9.00 -4.55
C SER A 98 7.72 -8.52 -3.45
N ARG A 99 7.28 -8.56 -2.19
CA ARG A 99 8.13 -8.14 -1.04
C ARG A 99 9.50 -8.84 -1.04
N GLN A 100 9.55 -10.07 -1.55
CA GLN A 100 10.78 -10.85 -1.67
C GLN A 100 11.68 -10.39 -2.82
N GLU A 101 11.12 -9.97 -3.96
CA GLU A 101 11.88 -9.35 -5.04
C GLU A 101 12.48 -8.01 -4.59
N VAL A 102 11.70 -7.18 -3.90
CA VAL A 102 12.17 -5.91 -3.37
C VAL A 102 13.27 -6.12 -2.34
N SER A 103 13.15 -7.09 -1.43
CA SER A 103 14.20 -7.37 -0.43
C SER A 103 15.49 -7.89 -1.06
N LYS A 104 15.39 -8.76 -2.09
CA LYS A 104 16.54 -9.23 -2.87
C LYS A 104 17.21 -8.06 -3.61
N ALA A 105 16.44 -7.24 -4.31
CA ALA A 105 16.95 -6.07 -5.03
C ALA A 105 17.64 -5.05 -4.10
N ILE A 106 17.10 -4.83 -2.89
CA ILE A 106 17.75 -4.01 -1.86
C ILE A 106 19.06 -4.64 -1.39
N GLY A 107 19.11 -5.96 -1.20
CA GLY A 107 20.32 -6.70 -0.86
C GLY A 107 21.41 -6.55 -1.92
N ASP A 108 21.06 -6.77 -3.18
CA ASP A 108 21.99 -6.64 -4.32
C ASP A 108 22.49 -5.21 -4.49
N LEU A 109 21.60 -4.22 -4.28
CA LEU A 109 21.97 -2.81 -4.34
C LEU A 109 22.92 -2.43 -3.20
N ARG A 110 22.69 -2.94 -1.99
CA ARG A 110 23.61 -2.76 -0.86
C ARG A 110 24.98 -3.38 -1.15
N ALA A 111 25.02 -4.59 -1.72
CA ALA A 111 26.28 -5.24 -2.08
C ALA A 111 27.06 -4.41 -3.12
N LYS A 112 26.37 -3.94 -4.17
CA LYS A 112 26.96 -3.07 -5.21
C LYS A 112 27.41 -1.72 -4.66
N LEU A 113 26.68 -1.17 -3.69
CA LEU A 113 27.06 0.09 -3.06
C LEU A 113 28.27 -0.09 -2.16
N GLU A 114 28.36 -1.14 -1.36
CA GLU A 114 29.55 -1.42 -0.54
C GLU A 114 30.78 -1.73 -1.39
N GLU A 115 30.61 -2.40 -2.53
CA GLU A 115 31.68 -2.57 -3.53
C GLU A 115 32.18 -1.22 -4.07
N ARG A 116 31.27 -0.27 -4.33
CA ARG A 116 31.60 1.09 -4.82
C ARG A 116 31.98 2.08 -3.71
N LYS A 117 31.68 1.80 -2.44
CA LYS A 117 31.96 2.68 -1.29
C LYS A 117 33.45 2.75 -0.93
N LYS A 118 34.33 2.15 -1.74
CA LYS A 118 35.69 2.62 -1.88
C LYS A 118 35.68 3.95 -2.65
N VAL A 119 35.09 4.99 -2.04
CA VAL A 119 35.51 6.36 -2.32
C VAL A 119 37.03 6.33 -2.18
N ARG A 120 37.70 6.60 -3.29
CA ARG A 120 39.12 6.34 -3.54
C ARG A 120 39.93 6.54 -2.25
N GLN A 121 40.50 5.45 -1.74
CA GLN A 121 41.30 5.50 -0.52
C GLN A 121 42.34 6.61 -0.71
N VAL A 122 42.24 7.63 0.15
CA VAL A 122 43.27 8.67 0.22
C VAL A 122 44.55 7.92 0.61
N PRO A 123 45.66 8.12 -0.10
CA PRO A 123 46.87 7.38 0.22
C PRO A 123 47.27 7.68 1.66
N GLU A 124 47.68 6.64 2.38
CA GLU A 124 48.09 6.71 3.80
C GLU A 124 49.19 7.76 4.03
N THR A 125 49.99 8.07 3.01
CA THR A 125 51.01 9.14 3.05
C THR A 125 50.41 10.52 3.26
N LEU A 126 49.26 10.82 2.64
CA LEU A 126 48.55 12.09 2.84
C LEU A 126 47.88 12.17 4.19
N GLU A 127 47.32 11.07 4.67
CA GLU A 127 46.69 11.02 5.99
C GLU A 127 47.72 11.27 7.09
N LYS A 128 48.92 10.68 6.97
CA LYS A 128 50.04 10.94 7.88
C LYS A 128 50.50 12.40 7.84
N ALA A 129 50.72 12.97 6.65
CA ALA A 129 51.12 14.38 6.52
C ALA A 129 50.06 15.34 7.07
N ARG A 130 48.76 15.03 6.86
CA ARG A 130 47.65 15.78 7.48
C ARG A 130 47.70 15.69 9.00
N ASP A 131 47.89 14.50 9.55
CA ASP A 131 47.89 14.28 10.99
C ASP A 131 49.11 14.95 11.66
N GLU A 132 50.25 15.04 10.98
CA GLU A 132 51.42 15.80 11.44
C GLU A 132 51.15 17.31 11.51
N VAL A 133 50.47 17.88 10.50
CA VAL A 133 50.04 19.28 10.53
C VAL A 133 49.05 19.51 11.68
N VAL A 134 48.06 18.64 11.81
CA VAL A 134 47.05 18.72 12.88
C VAL A 134 47.71 18.60 14.25
N ARG A 135 48.69 17.70 14.41
CA ARG A 135 49.44 17.54 15.64
C ARG A 135 50.25 18.79 15.97
N CYS A 136 51.00 19.33 15.01
CA CYS A 136 51.78 20.55 15.23
C CYS A 136 50.88 21.74 15.61
N LEU A 137 49.75 21.91 14.93
CA LEU A 137 48.82 23.01 15.21
C LEU A 137 48.16 22.88 16.59
N ARG A 138 47.86 21.65 17.05
CA ARG A 138 47.35 21.38 18.41
C ARG A 138 48.39 21.62 19.49
N GLU A 139 49.66 21.30 19.21
CA GLU A 139 50.77 21.58 20.14
C GLU A 139 51.07 23.09 20.21
N ASN A 140 50.82 23.84 19.11
CA ASN A 140 51.13 25.26 18.96
C ASN A 140 49.87 26.12 18.69
N ASP A 141 48.81 25.94 19.49
CA ASP A 141 47.51 26.62 19.31
C ASP A 141 47.57 28.16 19.21
N ARG A 142 48.56 28.78 19.86
CA ARG A 142 48.75 30.24 19.89
C ARG A 142 49.80 30.74 18.89
N ARG A 143 50.52 29.83 18.22
CA ARG A 143 51.60 30.14 17.26
C ARG A 143 51.53 29.21 16.04
N PRO A 144 50.47 29.32 15.22
CA PRO A 144 50.29 28.45 14.06
C PRO A 144 51.39 28.62 12.99
N LEU A 145 52.13 29.72 13.02
CA LEU A 145 53.22 29.99 12.07
C LEU A 145 54.45 29.11 12.27
N ASP A 146 54.62 28.48 13.45
CA ASP A 146 55.76 27.60 13.73
C ASP A 146 55.65 26.26 12.97
N CYS A 147 54.44 25.89 12.52
CA CYS A 147 54.12 24.64 11.82
C CYS A 147 54.23 24.72 10.28
N TRP A 148 54.95 25.70 9.75
CA TRP A 148 55.03 25.96 8.31
C TRP A 148 55.69 24.81 7.54
N ARG A 149 56.68 24.14 8.13
CA ARG A 149 57.39 22.99 7.52
C ARG A 149 56.45 21.83 7.25
N GLU A 150 55.61 21.50 8.23
CA GLU A 150 54.62 20.42 8.15
C GLU A 150 53.54 20.75 7.10
N VAL A 151 53.15 22.03 7.02
CA VAL A 151 52.21 22.52 6.00
C VAL A 151 52.82 22.46 4.59
N GLU A 152 54.10 22.77 4.42
CA GLU A 152 54.79 22.63 3.13
C GLU A 152 54.87 21.16 2.69
N ALA A 153 55.25 20.25 3.59
CA ALA A 153 55.27 18.82 3.32
C ALA A 153 53.89 18.29 2.88
N PHE A 154 52.82 18.71 3.56
CA PHE A 154 51.45 18.36 3.17
C PHE A 154 51.08 18.91 1.77
N LYS A 155 51.45 20.16 1.46
CA LYS A 155 51.20 20.78 0.15
C LYS A 155 51.93 20.04 -0.98
N GLU A 156 53.14 19.56 -0.75
CA GLU A 156 53.88 18.78 -1.74
C GLU A 156 53.19 17.45 -2.06
N GLU A 157 52.74 16.71 -1.04
CA GLU A 157 52.01 15.47 -1.23
C GLU A 157 50.66 15.68 -1.93
N VAL A 158 49.95 16.77 -1.61
CA VAL A 158 48.70 17.13 -2.31
C VAL A 158 48.99 17.45 -3.77
N ARG A 159 50.02 18.27 -4.06
CA ARG A 159 50.43 18.60 -5.44
C ARG A 159 50.76 17.34 -6.25
N ARG A 160 51.40 16.35 -5.64
CA ARG A 160 51.71 15.06 -6.29
C ARG A 160 50.44 14.31 -6.70
N LEU A 161 49.41 14.28 -5.84
CA LEU A 161 48.13 13.65 -6.17
C LEU A 161 47.29 14.45 -7.15
N GLU A 162 47.28 15.77 -7.01
CA GLU A 162 46.62 16.66 -7.95
C GLU A 162 47.20 16.49 -9.35
N LYS A 163 48.52 16.42 -9.50
CA LYS A 163 49.15 16.15 -10.80
C LYS A 163 48.64 14.85 -11.42
N GLY A 164 48.65 13.75 -10.66
CA GLY A 164 48.14 12.47 -11.15
C GLY A 164 46.62 12.43 -11.40
N TRP A 165 45.84 13.29 -10.73
CA TRP A 165 44.42 13.46 -11.00
C TRP A 165 44.19 14.29 -12.27
N VAL A 166 44.89 15.41 -12.43
CA VAL A 166 44.83 16.30 -13.59
C VAL A 166 45.25 15.53 -14.85
N ASP A 167 46.35 14.79 -14.83
CA ASP A 167 46.81 13.97 -15.96
C ASP A 167 45.76 12.93 -16.37
N LYS A 168 45.01 12.37 -15.40
CA LYS A 168 43.94 11.39 -15.64
C LYS A 168 42.63 12.01 -16.14
N VAL A 169 42.36 13.26 -15.83
CA VAL A 169 41.13 13.97 -16.22
C VAL A 169 41.28 14.65 -17.58
N ILE A 170 42.51 15.06 -17.94
CA ILE A 170 42.82 15.68 -19.22
C ILE A 170 43.08 14.62 -20.33
N SER A 171 43.57 13.42 -19.97
CA SER A 171 43.73 12.28 -20.88
C SER A 171 42.46 11.49 -21.08
#